data_AF-A0A7L2RA49-F1
#
_entry.id   AF-A0A7L2RA49-F1
#
_cell.length_a   1.000
_cell.length_b   1.000
_cell.length_c   1.000
_cell.angle_alpha   90.00
_cell.angle_beta   90.00
_cell.angle_gamma   90.00
#
_symmetry.space_group_name_H-M   'P 1'
#
loop_
_entity.id
_entity.type
_entity.pdbx_description
1 polymer ?
#
loop_
_entity_poly.entity_id
_entity_poly.type
_entity_poly.pdbx_seq_one_letter_code
_entity_poly.pdbx_strand_id
1 'polypeptide(L)'
;QVRIQETQGELPRGSIPRSVEVILRAEAVESAQAGDKCDFTGSLIVVPDVSQLSTPGLRAETGSRVTGTEGYESEGIRGLRALGIRELSYKLVFLACYVAPTNPRFGGKELRDEEQTAESIKNQMSVKEWEKVFEMSQDKNLYHNLCTSLFPTIHGKN
;
A
#
# COMPACT_ATOMS: atom_id res chain seq x y z
N GLN A 1 3.11 -11.36 3.71
CA GLN A 1 3.37 -9.95 4.07
C GLN A 1 3.94 -9.28 2.85
N VAL A 2 3.51 -8.06 2.55
CA VAL A 2 4.02 -7.27 1.42
C VAL A 2 4.57 -5.94 1.94
N ARG A 3 5.48 -5.33 1.19
CA ARG A 3 6.04 -4.00 1.48
C ARG A 3 5.58 -3.05 0.39
N ILE A 4 4.84 -2.02 0.78
CA ILE A 4 4.31 -1.03 -0.15
C ILE A 4 5.19 0.22 -0.07
N GLN A 5 5.41 0.86 -1.21
CA GLN A 5 6.20 2.08 -1.34
C GLN A 5 5.33 3.18 -1.95
N GLU A 6 5.52 4.41 -1.48
CA GLU A 6 4.84 5.58 -2.06
C GLU A 6 5.16 5.75 -3.56
N THR A 7 4.15 6.18 -4.33
CA THR A 7 4.32 6.47 -5.76
C THR A 7 5.16 7.73 -5.96
N GLN A 8 6.26 7.63 -6.71
CA GLN A 8 7.16 8.79 -6.93
C GLN A 8 6.47 10.02 -7.54
N GLY A 9 5.43 9.82 -8.36
CA GLY A 9 4.67 10.92 -8.98
C GLY A 9 3.87 11.78 -8.01
N GLU A 10 3.61 11.30 -6.79
CA GLU A 10 2.85 12.00 -5.76
C GLU A 10 3.75 12.72 -4.74
N LEU A 11 5.08 12.51 -4.84
CA LEU A 11 6.04 13.04 -3.89
C LEU A 11 6.57 14.41 -4.32
N PRO A 12 6.78 15.35 -3.37
CA PRO A 12 7.51 16.57 -3.64
C PRO A 12 8.91 16.26 -4.17
N ARG A 13 9.38 17.05 -5.15
CA ARG A 13 10.72 16.90 -5.72
C ARG A 13 11.79 16.89 -4.61
N GLY A 14 12.67 15.90 -4.65
CA GLY A 14 13.74 15.72 -3.66
C GLY A 14 13.37 14.85 -2.45
N SER A 15 12.13 14.37 -2.35
CA SER A 15 11.71 13.47 -1.27
C SER A 15 12.11 12.01 -1.55
N ILE A 16 12.47 11.28 -0.50
CA ILE A 16 12.70 9.82 -0.56
C ILE A 16 11.35 9.12 -0.35
N PRO A 17 10.94 8.16 -1.20
CA PRO A 17 9.67 7.46 -1.01
C PRO A 17 9.67 6.64 0.28
N ARG A 18 8.65 6.81 1.11
CA ARG A 18 8.48 6.03 2.33
C ARG A 18 7.85 4.69 2.00
N SER A 19 8.00 3.75 2.94
CA SER A 19 7.47 2.39 2.81
C SER A 19 6.70 1.97 4.05
N VAL A 20 5.64 1.19 3.86
CA VAL A 20 4.84 0.61 4.94
C VAL A 20 4.79 -0.91 4.79
N GLU A 21 4.91 -1.62 5.90
CA GLU A 21 4.67 -3.06 5.94
C GLU A 21 3.17 -3.33 5.99
N VAL A 22 2.69 -4.20 5.10
CA VAL A 22 1.29 -4.60 5.02
C VAL A 22 1.14 -6.09 5.24
N ILE A 23 0.31 -6.47 6.21
CA ILE A 23 -0.12 -7.85 6.46
C ILE A 23 -1.43 -8.06 5.72
N LEU A 24 -1.45 -9.02 4.79
CA LEU A 24 -2.66 -9.47 4.09
C LEU A 24 -3.29 -10.63 4.86
N ARG A 25 -4.62 -10.65 4.99
CA ARG A 25 -5.38 -11.75 5.62
C ARG A 25 -6.53 -12.22 4.73
N ALA A 26 -6.94 -13.47 4.93
CA ALA A 26 -8.08 -14.11 4.28
C ALA A 26 -8.00 -14.02 2.74
N GLU A 27 -9.06 -13.60 2.08
CA GLU A 27 -9.17 -13.55 0.61
C GLU A 27 -8.25 -12.52 -0.04
N ALA A 28 -7.68 -11.59 0.74
CA ALA A 28 -6.69 -10.63 0.24
C ALA A 28 -5.31 -11.25 -0.02
N VAL A 29 -5.05 -12.48 0.43
CA VAL A 29 -3.75 -13.15 0.20
C VAL A 29 -3.61 -13.46 -1.30
N GLU A 30 -2.40 -13.31 -1.85
CA GLU A 30 -2.07 -13.49 -3.29
C GLU A 30 -2.71 -12.49 -4.29
N SER A 31 -3.50 -11.53 -3.81
CA SER A 31 -4.17 -10.52 -4.66
C SER A 31 -3.26 -9.42 -5.23
N ALA A 32 -2.08 -9.20 -4.64
CA ALA A 32 -1.14 -8.17 -5.06
C ALA A 32 0.16 -8.78 -5.59
N GLN A 33 0.63 -8.29 -6.75
CA GLN A 33 1.89 -8.69 -7.37
C GLN A 33 2.91 -7.55 -7.38
N ALA A 34 4.17 -7.88 -7.69
CA ALA A 34 5.24 -6.90 -7.76
C ALA A 34 5.02 -5.96 -8.95
N GLY A 35 4.99 -4.66 -8.69
CA GLY A 35 4.76 -3.62 -9.71
C GLY A 35 3.33 -3.10 -9.76
N ASP A 36 2.38 -3.79 -9.12
CA ASP A 36 0.99 -3.36 -9.10
C ASP A 36 0.81 -2.07 -8.31
N LYS A 37 -0.11 -1.23 -8.78
CA LYS A 37 -0.72 -0.17 -7.97
C LYS A 37 -1.98 -0.74 -7.36
N CYS A 38 -2.04 -0.79 -6.04
CA CYS A 38 -3.17 -1.35 -5.32
C CYS A 38 -3.66 -0.40 -4.24
N ASP A 39 -4.98 -0.41 -4.06
CA ASP A 39 -5.67 0.22 -2.95
C ASP A 39 -5.86 -0.82 -1.84
N PHE A 40 -5.25 -0.55 -0.68
CA PHE A 40 -5.34 -1.42 0.50
C PHE A 40 -6.35 -0.85 1.50
N THR A 41 -7.34 -1.66 1.88
CA THR A 41 -8.33 -1.31 2.90
C THR A 41 -8.13 -2.16 4.14
N GLY A 42 -8.13 -1.52 5.30
CA GLY A 42 -7.93 -2.18 6.58
C GLY A 42 -7.59 -1.22 7.71
N SER A 43 -6.75 -1.65 8.64
CA SER A 43 -6.46 -0.93 9.88
C SER A 43 -4.96 -0.80 10.13
N LEU A 44 -4.52 0.40 10.54
CA LEU A 44 -3.18 0.59 11.08
C LEU A 44 -3.10 -0.04 12.48
N ILE A 45 -2.15 -0.95 12.67
CA ILE A 45 -1.93 -1.66 13.92
C ILE A 45 -0.49 -1.45 14.43
N VAL A 46 -0.31 -1.73 15.71
CA VAL A 46 1.00 -1.76 16.35
C VAL A 46 1.34 -3.22 16.66
N VAL A 47 2.50 -3.67 16.21
CA VAL A 47 2.96 -5.05 16.44
C VAL A 47 4.23 -5.00 17.30
N PRO A 48 4.35 -5.81 18.36
CA PRO A 48 5.57 -5.91 19.13
C PRO A 48 6.69 -6.43 18.23
N ASP A 49 7.84 -5.75 18.25
CA ASP A 49 9.04 -6.26 17.61
C ASP A 49 9.72 -7.26 18.54
N VAL A 50 9.74 -8.51 18.10
CA VAL A 50 10.32 -9.64 18.83
C VAL A 50 11.68 -10.05 18.28
N SER A 51 12.33 -9.19 17.48
CA SER A 51 13.69 -9.39 16.98
C SER A 51 14.70 -9.73 18.09
N GLN A 52 14.49 -9.21 19.31
CA GLN A 52 15.34 -9.54 20.46
C GLN A 52 15.15 -10.98 20.99
N LEU A 53 14.04 -11.67 20.68
CA LEU A 53 13.86 -13.10 21.07
C LEU A 53 14.82 -14.02 20.31
N SER A 54 15.21 -13.67 19.08
CA SER A 54 16.09 -14.50 18.26
C SER A 54 17.58 -14.33 18.58
N THR A 55 17.95 -13.31 19.37
CA THR A 55 19.34 -13.07 19.78
C THR A 55 19.73 -14.06 20.90
N PRO A 56 20.61 -15.04 20.64
CA PRO A 56 21.04 -16.00 21.66
C PRO A 56 21.99 -15.31 22.66
N GLY A 57 21.83 -15.57 23.97
CA GLY A 57 22.90 -15.30 24.97
C GLY A 57 22.59 -14.34 26.11
N LEU A 58 21.45 -13.62 26.13
CA LEU A 58 21.11 -12.65 27.20
C LEU A 58 19.82 -13.01 27.94
N ARG A 59 19.66 -14.27 28.36
CA ARG A 59 18.50 -14.69 29.19
C ARG A 59 18.70 -14.14 30.61
N ALA A 60 18.27 -12.90 30.85
CA ALA A 60 18.06 -12.40 32.20
C ALA A 60 16.69 -12.90 32.68
N GLU A 61 16.67 -14.10 33.24
CA GLU A 61 15.50 -14.60 33.96
C GLU A 61 15.49 -13.96 35.35
N THR A 62 14.39 -13.29 35.71
CA THR A 62 14.17 -12.86 37.09
C THR A 62 13.96 -14.11 37.92
N GLY A 63 14.95 -14.43 38.77
CA GLY A 63 14.82 -15.45 39.80
C GLY A 63 13.79 -15.05 40.85
N SER A 64 12.50 -15.17 40.52
CA SER A 64 11.46 -15.26 41.54
C SER A 64 11.60 -16.63 42.18
N ARG A 65 12.34 -16.67 43.30
CA ARG A 65 12.41 -17.85 44.18
C ARG A 65 11.00 -18.14 44.70
N VAL A 66 10.24 -18.94 43.97
CA VAL A 66 9.15 -19.72 44.52
C VAL A 66 9.67 -21.14 44.62
N THR A 67 10.07 -21.50 45.82
CA THR A 67 10.28 -22.88 46.23
C THR A 67 9.00 -23.66 45.99
N GLY A 68 9.03 -24.61 45.05
CA GLY A 68 8.01 -25.65 44.97
C GLY A 68 7.70 -26.11 43.56
N THR A 69 7.99 -27.40 43.33
CA THR A 69 7.48 -28.27 42.26
C THR A 69 8.26 -28.28 40.96
N GLU A 70 9.10 -29.31 40.87
CA GLU A 70 9.78 -29.81 39.69
C GLU A 70 8.81 -30.25 38.59
N GLY A 71 9.26 -30.10 37.34
CA GLY A 71 8.83 -30.94 36.23
C GLY A 71 7.70 -30.38 35.39
N TYR A 72 7.98 -30.31 34.07
CA TYR A 72 6.98 -30.28 32.99
C TYR A 72 6.43 -28.93 32.45
N GLU A 73 7.27 -27.89 32.25
CA GLU A 73 6.83 -26.74 31.42
C GLU A 73 7.90 -26.14 30.48
N SER A 74 8.64 -26.97 29.74
CA SER A 74 9.66 -26.48 28.79
C SER A 74 9.25 -26.50 27.31
N GLU A 75 8.14 -27.12 26.92
CA GLU A 75 7.73 -27.28 25.51
C GLU A 75 6.51 -26.42 25.15
N GLY A 76 6.65 -25.12 25.32
CA GLY A 76 5.63 -24.18 24.84
C GLY A 76 6.27 -22.88 24.39
N ILE A 77 5.83 -22.37 23.23
CA ILE A 77 6.15 -21.01 22.80
C ILE A 77 5.50 -20.05 23.82
N ARG A 78 6.22 -19.61 24.85
CA ARG A 78 5.70 -18.72 25.91
C ARG A 78 5.40 -17.28 25.43
N GLY A 79 5.28 -17.06 24.12
CA GLY A 79 4.96 -15.76 23.51
C GLY A 79 5.84 -14.63 24.04
N LEU A 80 5.24 -13.49 24.34
CA LEU A 80 5.93 -12.31 24.88
C LEU A 80 6.54 -12.51 26.27
N ARG A 81 6.11 -13.51 27.07
CA ARG A 81 6.73 -13.77 28.39
C ARG A 81 8.18 -14.22 28.28
N ALA A 82 8.56 -14.83 27.16
CA ALA A 82 9.94 -15.24 26.91
C ALA A 82 10.91 -14.04 26.75
N LEU A 83 10.39 -12.81 26.56
CA LEU A 83 11.22 -11.61 26.51
C LEU A 83 11.80 -11.26 27.89
N GLY A 84 11.21 -11.67 29.01
CA GLY A 84 11.69 -11.30 30.35
C GLY A 84 11.76 -9.78 30.56
N ILE A 85 12.80 -9.29 31.23
CA ILE A 85 13.07 -7.85 31.43
C ILE A 85 13.90 -7.30 30.24
N ARG A 86 13.43 -7.53 29.02
CA ARG A 86 14.03 -6.94 27.81
C ARG A 86 13.17 -5.77 27.33
N GLU A 87 13.81 -4.89 26.57
CA GLU A 87 13.12 -3.79 25.92
C GLU A 87 12.12 -4.34 24.89
N LEU A 88 10.85 -3.97 25.04
CA LEU A 88 9.79 -4.30 24.09
C LEU A 88 9.56 -3.09 23.20
N SER A 89 10.14 -3.12 22.01
CA SER A 89 9.87 -2.13 20.97
C SER A 89 8.61 -2.50 20.19
N TYR A 90 8.01 -1.49 19.57
CA TYR A 90 6.80 -1.64 18.78
C TYR A 90 7.00 -1.01 17.41
N LYS A 91 6.42 -1.63 16.37
CA LYS A 91 6.41 -1.09 15.02
C LYS A 91 4.99 -0.91 14.51
N LEU A 92 4.80 0.13 13.70
CA LEU A 92 3.55 0.35 12.96
C LEU A 92 3.52 -0.58 11.74
N VAL A 93 2.40 -1.28 11.58
CA VAL A 93 2.14 -2.17 10.45
C VAL A 93 0.71 -1.95 10.01
N PHE A 94 0.44 -2.00 8.71
CA PHE A 94 -0.92 -1.94 8.21
C PHE A 94 -1.46 -3.35 8.04
N LEU A 95 -2.64 -3.62 8.59
CA LEU A 95 -3.36 -4.86 8.36
C LEU A 95 -4.42 -4.62 7.31
N ALA A 96 -4.27 -5.22 6.12
CA ALA A 96 -5.27 -5.15 5.08
C ALA A 96 -6.23 -6.35 5.14
N CYS A 97 -7.53 -6.06 5.05
CA CYS A 97 -8.59 -7.04 4.87
C CYS A 97 -9.11 -7.09 3.44
N TYR A 98 -8.77 -6.09 2.61
CA TYR A 98 -9.15 -6.03 1.20
C TYR A 98 -8.06 -5.34 0.39
N VAL A 99 -7.88 -5.80 -0.85
CA VAL A 99 -6.93 -5.27 -1.83
C VAL A 99 -7.65 -5.19 -3.16
N ALA A 100 -7.56 -4.04 -3.82
CA ALA A 100 -8.02 -3.86 -5.18
C ALA A 100 -6.90 -3.27 -6.04
N PRO A 101 -6.81 -3.60 -7.33
CA PRO A 101 -6.03 -2.82 -8.27
C PRO A 101 -6.53 -1.36 -8.26
N THR A 102 -5.62 -0.41 -8.14
CA THR A 102 -5.97 1.02 -8.14
C THR A 102 -6.55 1.39 -9.49
N ASN A 103 -7.87 1.57 -9.58
CA ASN A 103 -8.53 1.97 -10.83
C ASN A 103 -8.48 3.50 -10.95
N PRO A 104 -7.64 4.08 -11.83
CA PRO A 104 -7.75 5.49 -12.11
C PRO A 104 -9.11 5.71 -12.76
N ARG A 105 -9.95 6.55 -12.13
CA ARG A 105 -11.34 6.84 -12.57
C ARG A 105 -11.42 7.26 -14.05
N PHE A 106 -10.30 7.61 -14.67
CA PHE A 106 -10.21 8.03 -16.05
C PHE A 106 -9.10 7.27 -16.81
N GLY A 107 -9.49 6.53 -17.86
CA GLY A 107 -8.60 6.16 -18.96
C GLY A 107 -7.43 5.20 -18.66
N GLY A 108 -7.40 4.53 -17.51
CA GLY A 108 -6.40 3.50 -17.22
C GLY A 108 -6.61 2.26 -18.09
N LYS A 109 -6.08 2.28 -19.31
CA LYS A 109 -6.09 1.13 -20.23
C LYS A 109 -5.30 -0.07 -19.67
N GLU A 110 -4.30 0.21 -18.84
CA GLU A 110 -3.43 -0.79 -18.20
C GLU A 110 -4.17 -1.79 -17.28
N LEU A 111 -5.42 -1.50 -16.90
CA LEU A 111 -6.18 -2.31 -15.92
C LEU A 111 -7.42 -2.99 -16.50
N ARG A 112 -7.75 -2.77 -17.78
CA ARG A 112 -8.98 -3.30 -18.37
C ARG A 112 -8.69 -3.91 -19.73
N ASP A 113 -8.69 -5.24 -19.77
CA ASP A 113 -8.68 -6.05 -21.00
C ASP A 113 -10.02 -5.95 -21.78
N GLU A 114 -11.03 -5.27 -21.23
CA GLU A 114 -12.32 -5.08 -21.87
C GLU A 114 -12.33 -3.85 -22.78
N GLU A 115 -12.88 -3.99 -23.99
CA GLU A 115 -13.16 -2.88 -24.90
C GLU A 115 -14.09 -1.86 -24.20
N GLN A 116 -13.53 -0.74 -23.76
CA GLN A 116 -14.32 0.31 -23.14
C GLN A 116 -15.20 1.00 -24.20
N THR A 117 -16.51 0.75 -24.15
CA THR A 117 -17.49 1.50 -24.96
C THR A 117 -17.60 2.93 -24.46
N ALA A 118 -17.95 3.87 -25.37
CA ALA A 118 -18.15 5.28 -25.01
C ALA A 118 -19.20 5.47 -23.91
N GLU A 119 -20.22 4.61 -23.87
CA GLU A 119 -21.26 4.59 -22.85
C GLU A 119 -20.72 4.16 -21.48
N SER A 120 -19.86 3.14 -21.44
CA SER A 120 -19.20 2.69 -20.20
C SER A 120 -18.30 3.79 -19.61
N ILE A 121 -17.58 4.51 -20.47
CA ILE A 121 -16.74 5.65 -20.07
C ILE A 121 -17.61 6.78 -19.51
N LYS A 122 -18.69 7.14 -20.21
CA LYS A 122 -19.63 8.19 -19.75
C LYS A 122 -20.20 7.87 -18.36
N ASN A 123 -20.57 6.62 -18.11
CA ASN A 123 -21.15 6.20 -16.82
C ASN A 123 -20.15 6.25 -15.66
N GLN A 124 -18.85 6.27 -15.93
CA GLN A 124 -17.80 6.39 -14.91
C GLN A 124 -17.43 7.84 -14.58
N MET A 125 -17.93 8.78 -15.36
CA MET A 125 -17.65 10.20 -15.22
C MET A 125 -18.79 10.91 -14.49
N SER A 126 -18.46 11.97 -13.76
CA SER A 126 -19.46 12.93 -13.31
C SER A 126 -20.01 13.72 -14.51
N VAL A 127 -21.21 14.29 -14.33
CA VAL A 127 -21.87 15.11 -15.36
C VAL A 127 -20.96 16.25 -15.84
N LYS A 128 -20.26 16.92 -14.91
CA LYS A 128 -19.37 18.04 -15.21
C LYS A 128 -18.15 17.62 -16.04
N GLU A 129 -17.55 16.47 -15.71
CA GLU A 129 -16.42 15.95 -16.49
C GLU A 129 -16.87 15.56 -17.89
N TRP A 130 -18.05 14.95 -18.03
CA TRP A 130 -18.62 14.60 -19.32
C TRP A 130 -18.91 15.83 -20.17
N GLU A 131 -19.55 16.86 -19.60
CA GLU A 131 -19.81 18.14 -20.29
C GLU A 131 -18.51 18.74 -20.84
N LYS A 132 -17.43 18.70 -20.05
CA LYS A 132 -16.14 19.23 -20.50
C LYS A 132 -15.54 18.41 -21.63
N VAL A 133 -15.55 17.08 -21.52
CA VAL A 133 -15.04 16.20 -22.58
C VAL A 133 -15.87 16.35 -23.85
N PHE A 134 -17.18 16.47 -23.73
CA PHE A 134 -18.07 16.72 -24.84
C PHE A 134 -17.75 18.07 -25.52
N GLU A 135 -17.60 19.15 -24.76
CA GLU A 135 -17.19 20.46 -25.28
C GLU A 135 -15.87 20.37 -26.05
N MET A 136 -14.85 19.70 -25.48
CA MET A 136 -13.55 19.52 -26.16
C MET A 136 -13.71 18.70 -27.45
N SER A 137 -14.54 17.66 -27.47
CA SER A 137 -14.75 16.82 -28.65
C SER A 137 -15.43 17.56 -29.82
N GLN A 138 -16.17 18.64 -29.54
CA GLN A 138 -16.83 19.45 -30.56
C GLN A 138 -15.90 20.57 -31.09
N ASP A 139 -14.75 20.80 -30.46
CA ASP A 139 -13.81 21.83 -30.88
C ASP A 139 -13.09 21.44 -32.17
N LYS A 140 -13.30 22.22 -33.23
CA LYS A 140 -12.64 22.03 -34.54
C LYS A 140 -11.12 22.20 -34.46
N ASN A 141 -10.63 22.97 -33.49
CA ASN A 141 -9.22 23.23 -33.28
C ASN A 141 -8.61 22.32 -32.20
N LEU A 142 -9.33 21.30 -31.73
CA LEU A 142 -8.89 20.39 -30.66
C LEU A 142 -7.48 19.87 -30.89
N TYR A 143 -7.17 19.40 -32.10
CA TYR A 143 -5.85 18.86 -32.43
C TYR A 143 -4.74 19.89 -32.21
N HIS A 144 -4.91 21.11 -32.73
CA HIS A 144 -3.93 22.18 -32.56
C HIS A 144 -3.81 22.64 -31.10
N ASN A 145 -4.94 22.77 -30.41
CA ASN A 145 -5.00 23.16 -29.00
C ASN A 145 -4.32 22.11 -28.11
N LEU A 146 -4.46 20.83 -28.43
CA LEU A 146 -3.82 19.74 -27.69
C LEU A 146 -2.31 19.73 -27.94
N CYS A 147 -1.86 19.87 -29.19
CA CYS A 147 -0.43 19.97 -29.51
C CYS A 147 0.25 21.15 -28.79
N THR A 148 -0.42 22.30 -28.75
CA THR A 148 0.14 23.52 -28.12
C THR A 148 0.09 23.46 -26.59
N SER A 149 -0.92 22.79 -26.00
CA SER A 149 -1.09 22.72 -24.55
C SER A 149 -0.19 21.69 -23.86
N LEU A 150 0.27 20.65 -24.56
CA LEU A 150 1.20 19.66 -24.00
C LEU A 150 2.63 20.21 -23.80
N PHE A 151 3.03 21.17 -24.63
CA PHE A 151 4.40 21.69 -24.65
C PHE A 151 4.46 23.22 -24.50
N PRO A 152 3.89 23.79 -23.42
CA PRO A 152 3.75 25.24 -23.28
C PRO A 152 5.09 25.98 -23.17
N THR A 153 6.16 25.27 -22.83
CA THR A 153 7.51 25.82 -22.61
C THR A 153 8.54 25.37 -23.65
N ILE A 154 8.13 24.63 -24.69
CA ILE A 154 9.03 24.16 -25.75
C ILE A 154 8.67 24.89 -27.05
N HIS A 155 9.67 25.52 -27.68
CA HIS A 155 9.49 26.20 -28.96
C HIS A 155 10.26 25.45 -30.05
N GLY A 156 9.55 25.06 -31.12
CA GLY A 156 10.07 24.34 -32.28
C GLY A 156 9.17 24.55 -33.49
N LYS A 157 9.44 23.85 -34.60
CA LYS A 157 8.48 23.80 -35.71
C LYS A 157 7.27 22.95 -35.28
N ASN A 158 6.07 23.50 -35.51
CA ASN A 158 4.80 22.78 -35.41
C ASN A 158 4.61 21.82 -36.57
#